data_AF-A0AAU4E9E1-F1
#
_entry.id   AF-A0AAU4E9E1-F1
#
_cell.length_a   1.000
_cell.length_b   1.000
_cell.length_c   1.000
_cell.angle_alpha   90.00
_cell.angle_beta   90.00
_cell.angle_gamma   90.00
#
_symmetry.space_group_name_H-M   'P 1'
#
loop_
_entity.id
_entity.type
_entity.pdbx_description
1 polymer ?
#
loop_
_entity_poly.entity_id
_entity_poly.type
_entity_poly.pdbx_seq_one_letter_code
_entity_poly.pdbx_strand_id
1 'polypeptide(L)'
;MSKFLRMILASAVGAGLLVAPALPAAAATGQEDRIAVLEGDTLFVKEGGLDAEWQPQESGVEKFQLDGDRIAVLKKDGSLLVKEGDLGPDWYTVDPDSVTDFQIRDGRIAFTEGNALFAVDGELNGEIVPQADNVKKFQIEGDRIGIITTDNVLQVKEGDLGPDWAVISATNVTDFQLEDDRIAYTEGTELWAQEGELDAESILQEIDVKKFALSGDRVGTLQSNGLLQVKGGDLEPGWAEIAGGVTDFKLDGDRIGYLEGTDLWAQEGELDAESFRQEEGVSAFDLVGDRVAVIKNGELLVKEGDLEPGWFTADEDSATAVQLLAAPHRSGGGSIVTLADLTAIYGFIAEEDIVEEGLDSLNQAMAEGEITNTARVAAFLATLHNESGFRYNAGEGGHSERYRGRGFIQLTNDFNYGPAGAWIGYDLLADPDAAASLQYSATLARWYWTVNRADSNNAADNLNMGLIDSYIGYQYDTREDAERCSDFQAALRYFNGGELPDGHINCVRP
;
A
#
# COMPACT_ATOMS: atom_id res chain seq x y z
N MET A 1 -1.46 -46.52 76.24
CA MET A 1 -1.84 -45.27 76.94
C MET A 1 -2.24 -44.24 75.89
N SER A 2 -3.51 -43.78 75.93
CA SER A 2 -4.08 -42.48 75.48
C SER A 2 -3.74 -41.92 74.07
N LYS A 3 -4.65 -41.40 73.24
CA LYS A 3 -6.12 -41.26 73.13
C LYS A 3 -6.42 -40.72 71.71
N PHE A 4 -7.45 -41.27 71.06
CA PHE A 4 -8.50 -40.67 70.18
C PHE A 4 -8.19 -39.67 69.03
N LEU A 5 -8.26 -40.21 67.81
CA LEU A 5 -9.20 -39.98 66.68
C LEU A 5 -10.13 -38.72 66.61
N ARG A 6 -10.15 -38.13 65.39
CA ARG A 6 -11.25 -37.57 64.56
C ARG A 6 -11.61 -36.05 64.59
N MET A 7 -11.43 -35.38 63.44
CA MET A 7 -12.46 -34.97 62.43
C MET A 7 -12.41 -33.47 61.99
N ILE A 8 -12.09 -33.22 60.69
CA ILE A 8 -12.80 -32.39 59.66
C ILE A 8 -13.00 -30.85 59.95
N LEU A 9 -12.87 -29.83 59.06
CA LEU A 9 -12.89 -29.60 57.60
C LEU A 9 -12.23 -28.21 57.30
N ALA A 10 -11.72 -28.00 56.08
CA ALA A 10 -11.89 -26.80 55.21
C ALA A 10 -10.66 -26.42 54.37
N SER A 11 -10.68 -26.96 53.14
CA SER A 11 -10.19 -26.53 51.82
C SER A 11 -9.57 -25.13 51.62
N ALA A 12 -8.45 -25.07 50.90
CA ALA A 12 -8.26 -24.17 49.75
C ALA A 12 -7.08 -24.64 48.86
N VAL A 13 -7.47 -25.18 47.70
CA VAL A 13 -6.85 -25.19 46.34
C VAL A 13 -5.37 -24.81 46.20
N GLY A 14 -4.62 -25.72 45.57
CA GLY A 14 -3.22 -25.55 45.21
C GLY A 14 -2.98 -24.51 44.11
N ALA A 15 -1.92 -23.74 44.27
CA ALA A 15 -1.34 -22.94 43.21
C ALA A 15 -0.53 -23.86 42.27
N GLY A 16 -1.17 -24.30 41.19
CA GLY A 16 -0.44 -24.74 40.01
C GLY A 16 0.10 -23.51 39.30
N LEU A 17 1.42 -23.45 39.07
CA LEU A 17 1.99 -22.53 38.09
C LEU A 17 1.44 -22.95 36.71
N LEU A 18 0.44 -22.22 36.23
CA LEU A 18 0.08 -22.19 34.83
C LEU A 18 1.13 -21.32 34.13
N VAL A 19 1.93 -21.96 33.28
CA VAL A 19 2.69 -21.26 32.24
C VAL A 19 1.64 -20.60 31.34
N ALA A 20 1.63 -19.27 31.30
CA ALA A 20 0.81 -18.53 30.35
C ALA A 20 1.23 -18.98 28.94
N PRO A 21 0.29 -19.27 28.03
CA PRO A 21 0.65 -19.35 26.61
C PRO A 21 1.27 -18.01 26.23
N ALA A 22 2.38 -18.04 25.50
CA ALA A 22 2.92 -16.85 24.86
C ALA A 22 1.75 -16.21 24.09
N LEU A 23 1.54 -14.91 24.34
CA LEU A 23 0.68 -14.11 23.47
C LEU A 23 1.18 -14.34 22.03
N PRO A 24 0.30 -14.54 21.04
CA PRO A 24 0.75 -14.41 19.65
C PRO A 24 1.45 -13.06 19.55
N ALA A 25 2.67 -13.07 19.00
CA ALA A 25 3.34 -11.84 18.62
C ALA A 25 2.32 -11.02 17.83
N ALA A 26 2.09 -9.77 18.27
CA ALA A 26 1.31 -8.83 17.49
C ALA A 26 1.91 -8.84 16.08
N ALA A 27 1.08 -9.14 15.07
CA ALA A 27 1.49 -8.94 13.69
C ALA A 27 1.96 -7.49 13.57
N ALA A 28 3.16 -7.30 13.04
CA ALA A 28 3.84 -6.02 13.03
C ALA A 28 3.14 -5.07 12.05
N THR A 29 2.37 -4.13 12.58
CA THR A 29 1.55 -3.17 11.83
C THR A 29 2.34 -1.96 11.30
N GLY A 30 3.62 -2.14 10.95
CA GLY A 30 4.52 -1.07 10.49
C GLY A 30 5.43 -1.41 9.30
N GLN A 31 5.37 -2.64 8.77
CA GLN A 31 6.41 -3.16 7.88
C GLN A 31 6.36 -2.68 6.42
N GLU A 32 5.29 -1.99 6.01
CA GLU A 32 5.14 -1.46 4.65
C GLU A 32 5.73 -0.05 4.48
N ASP A 33 6.24 0.56 5.56
CA ASP A 33 6.68 1.96 5.61
C ASP A 33 8.20 2.10 5.63
N ARG A 34 8.89 1.47 4.66
CA ARG A 34 10.36 1.38 4.66
C ARG A 34 11.03 2.34 3.69
N ILE A 35 12.15 2.88 4.16
CA ILE A 35 13.11 3.60 3.34
C ILE A 35 14.45 2.88 3.50
N ALA A 36 15.08 2.55 2.38
CA ALA A 36 16.40 1.96 2.34
C ALA A 36 17.41 2.92 1.70
N VAL A 37 18.58 3.03 2.32
CA VAL A 37 19.72 3.77 1.80
C VAL A 37 20.96 2.90 1.81
N LEU A 38 21.77 3.02 0.76
CA LEU A 38 23.09 2.39 0.71
C LEU A 38 24.18 3.44 0.96
N GLU A 39 24.88 3.27 2.08
CA GLU A 39 26.02 4.09 2.48
C GLU A 39 27.31 3.28 2.27
N GLY A 40 28.07 3.61 1.22
CA GLY A 40 29.21 2.81 0.80
C GLY A 40 28.80 1.40 0.34
N ASP A 41 29.01 0.39 1.18
CA ASP A 41 28.53 -0.99 0.95
C ASP A 41 27.69 -1.54 2.10
N THR A 42 27.21 -0.67 3.00
CA THR A 42 26.32 -1.03 4.10
C THR A 42 24.91 -0.53 3.81
N LEU A 43 23.94 -1.45 3.86
CA LEU A 43 22.52 -1.14 3.73
C LEU A 43 21.99 -0.70 5.09
N PHE A 44 21.35 0.47 5.12
CA PHE A 44 20.56 0.94 6.25
C PHE A 44 19.09 0.99 5.85
N VAL A 45 18.23 0.54 6.76
CA VAL A 45 16.77 0.59 6.58
C VAL A 45 16.16 1.18 7.83
N LYS A 46 15.18 2.05 7.64
CA LYS A 46 14.28 2.52 8.70
C LYS A 46 12.86 2.08 8.38
N GLU A 47 12.06 1.95 9.43
CA GLU A 47 10.67 1.55 9.36
C GLU A 47 9.84 2.54 10.19
N GLY A 48 8.79 3.10 9.58
CA GLY A 48 7.94 4.14 10.17
C GLY A 48 8.21 5.53 9.58
N GLY A 49 7.85 6.56 10.35
CA GLY A 49 7.93 7.96 9.90
C GLY A 49 9.34 8.42 9.49
N LEU A 50 9.42 9.56 8.81
CA LEU A 50 10.70 10.08 8.30
C LEU A 50 11.77 10.27 9.38
N ASP A 51 11.40 10.53 10.63
CA ASP A 51 12.30 10.70 11.77
C ASP A 51 12.72 9.38 12.47
N ALA A 52 12.28 8.22 11.96
CA ALA A 52 12.65 6.92 12.48
C ALA A 52 14.18 6.68 12.41
N GLU A 53 14.70 5.98 13.42
CA GLU A 53 16.13 5.67 13.48
C GLU A 53 16.54 4.67 12.38
N TRP A 54 17.65 4.98 11.69
CA TRP A 54 18.28 4.06 10.75
C TRP A 54 18.82 2.83 11.46
N GLN A 55 18.51 1.65 10.92
CA GLN A 55 19.04 0.38 11.40
C GLN A 55 19.95 -0.25 10.33
N PRO A 56 21.22 -0.56 10.67
CA PRO A 56 22.10 -1.26 9.76
C PRO A 56 21.57 -2.67 9.52
N GLN A 57 21.46 -3.06 8.25
CA GLN A 57 20.88 -4.33 7.84
C GLN A 57 21.94 -5.34 7.41
N GLU A 58 22.83 -4.95 6.48
CA GLU A 58 23.89 -5.84 5.96
C GLU A 58 25.04 -5.03 5.35
N SER A 59 26.24 -5.63 5.30
CA SER A 59 27.43 -5.02 4.70
C SER A 59 27.96 -5.82 3.52
N GLY A 60 28.76 -5.18 2.65
CA GLY A 60 29.21 -5.80 1.40
C GLY A 60 28.09 -5.94 0.35
N VAL A 61 27.03 -5.13 0.49
CA VAL A 61 25.87 -5.10 -0.40
C VAL A 61 26.28 -4.52 -1.76
N GLU A 62 25.90 -5.21 -2.83
CA GLU A 62 26.06 -4.78 -4.23
C GLU A 62 24.73 -4.27 -4.80
N LYS A 63 23.64 -4.99 -4.51
CA LYS A 63 22.27 -4.62 -4.88
C LYS A 63 21.33 -4.96 -3.74
N PHE A 64 20.28 -4.16 -3.55
CA PHE A 64 19.20 -4.46 -2.61
C PHE A 64 17.85 -4.20 -3.27
N GLN A 65 16.80 -4.84 -2.75
CA GLN A 65 15.42 -4.49 -3.05
C GLN A 65 14.55 -4.60 -1.80
N LEU A 66 13.56 -3.73 -1.72
CA LEU A 66 12.44 -3.81 -0.80
C LEU A 66 11.16 -4.20 -1.57
N ASP A 67 10.32 -5.02 -0.94
CA ASP A 67 8.95 -5.33 -1.39
C ASP A 67 8.11 -5.71 -0.16
N GLY A 68 7.13 -4.88 0.20
CA GLY A 68 6.38 -5.02 1.46
C GLY A 68 7.30 -5.14 2.68
N ASP A 69 7.10 -6.19 3.49
CA ASP A 69 7.92 -6.50 4.66
C ASP A 69 9.20 -7.28 4.33
N ARG A 70 9.52 -7.48 3.04
CA ARG A 70 10.75 -8.16 2.62
C ARG A 70 11.88 -7.19 2.31
N ILE A 71 13.07 -7.64 2.66
CA ILE A 71 14.34 -7.01 2.29
C ILE A 71 15.20 -8.09 1.66
N ALA A 72 15.72 -7.84 0.47
CA ALA A 72 16.66 -8.71 -0.21
C ALA A 72 17.96 -7.98 -0.52
N VAL A 73 19.09 -8.66 -0.33
CA VAL A 73 20.42 -8.14 -0.63
C VAL A 73 21.22 -9.17 -1.43
N LEU A 74 21.79 -8.71 -2.53
CA LEU A 74 22.85 -9.38 -3.26
C LEU A 74 24.19 -8.79 -2.81
N LYS A 75 25.09 -9.66 -2.39
CA LYS A 75 26.44 -9.29 -1.96
C LYS A 75 27.45 -9.50 -3.08
N LYS A 76 28.59 -8.81 -2.97
CA LYS A 76 29.70 -8.85 -3.96
C LYS A 76 30.34 -10.23 -4.16
N ASP A 77 30.09 -11.17 -3.24
CA ASP A 77 30.54 -12.56 -3.34
C ASP A 77 29.51 -13.48 -4.02
N GLY A 78 28.38 -12.94 -4.49
CA GLY A 78 27.30 -13.68 -5.14
C GLY A 78 26.23 -14.22 -4.20
N SER A 79 26.33 -13.98 -2.88
CA SER A 79 25.31 -14.46 -1.95
C SER A 79 24.03 -13.61 -2.05
N LEU A 80 22.87 -14.27 -2.11
CA LEU A 80 21.55 -13.66 -2.02
C LEU A 80 20.92 -13.96 -0.66
N LEU A 81 20.71 -12.91 0.13
CA LEU A 81 20.06 -12.98 1.44
C LEU A 81 18.70 -12.28 1.37
N VAL A 82 17.68 -12.89 1.95
CA VAL A 82 16.33 -12.32 2.04
C VAL A 82 15.85 -12.44 3.48
N LYS A 83 15.18 -11.42 4.00
CA LYS A 83 14.42 -11.48 5.24
C LYS A 83 12.98 -11.03 5.00
N GLU A 84 12.11 -11.42 5.91
CA GLU A 84 10.68 -11.10 5.93
C GLU A 84 10.32 -10.81 7.40
N GLY A 85 9.35 -9.93 7.63
CA GLY A 85 9.02 -9.47 8.97
C GLY A 85 9.89 -8.29 9.42
N ASP A 86 10.33 -8.27 10.68
CA ASP A 86 10.92 -7.06 11.30
C ASP A 86 12.36 -6.76 10.82
N LEU A 87 12.90 -5.61 11.22
CA LEU A 87 14.29 -5.20 10.92
C LEU A 87 15.35 -5.98 11.74
N GLY A 88 14.99 -7.13 12.31
CA GLY A 88 15.86 -8.00 13.07
C GLY A 88 17.01 -8.60 12.25
N PRO A 89 17.94 -9.30 12.91
CA PRO A 89 19.15 -9.83 12.29
C PRO A 89 18.94 -11.11 11.47
N ASP A 90 17.72 -11.66 11.45
CA ASP A 90 17.44 -12.99 10.92
C ASP A 90 17.30 -12.95 9.40
N TRP A 91 18.40 -13.30 8.72
CA TRP A 91 18.45 -13.46 7.27
C TRP A 91 18.29 -14.92 6.86
N TYR A 92 17.53 -15.17 5.79
CA TYR A 92 17.53 -16.42 5.05
C TYR A 92 18.49 -16.32 3.87
N THR A 93 19.40 -17.29 3.75
CA THR A 93 20.28 -17.41 2.57
C THR A 93 19.54 -18.19 1.49
N VAL A 94 19.11 -17.49 0.44
CA VAL A 94 18.48 -18.12 -0.74
C VAL A 94 19.54 -18.85 -1.56
N ASP A 95 20.66 -18.18 -1.81
CA ASP A 95 21.82 -18.76 -2.48
C ASP A 95 23.12 -18.22 -1.85
N PRO A 96 24.14 -19.06 -1.62
CA PRO A 96 25.31 -18.65 -0.87
C PRO A 96 26.38 -17.91 -1.66
N ASP A 97 26.47 -18.02 -3.00
CA ASP A 97 27.65 -17.51 -3.74
C ASP A 97 27.56 -17.40 -5.28
N SER A 98 26.41 -17.65 -5.91
CA SER A 98 26.33 -17.76 -7.38
C SER A 98 25.41 -16.76 -8.07
N VAL A 99 24.69 -15.94 -7.32
CA VAL A 99 23.69 -15.02 -7.87
C VAL A 99 24.35 -13.86 -8.62
N THR A 100 23.86 -13.60 -9.82
CA THR A 100 24.29 -12.49 -10.69
C THR A 100 23.31 -11.33 -10.74
N ASP A 101 22.02 -11.61 -10.56
CA ASP A 101 20.96 -10.60 -10.45
C ASP A 101 19.73 -11.22 -9.78
N PHE A 102 18.90 -10.40 -9.13
CA PHE A 102 17.68 -10.85 -8.46
C PHE A 102 16.55 -9.81 -8.53
N GLN A 103 15.31 -10.28 -8.35
CA GLN A 103 14.15 -9.45 -8.04
C GLN A 103 13.30 -10.10 -6.94
N ILE A 104 12.67 -9.27 -6.10
CA ILE A 104 11.60 -9.68 -5.19
C ILE A 104 10.34 -8.86 -5.50
N ARG A 105 9.18 -9.52 -5.52
CA ARG A 105 7.88 -8.88 -5.77
C ARG A 105 6.76 -9.83 -5.37
N ASP A 106 5.72 -9.34 -4.71
CA ASP A 106 4.47 -10.07 -4.41
C ASP A 106 4.70 -11.45 -3.78
N GLY A 107 5.66 -11.53 -2.86
CA GLY A 107 6.00 -12.79 -2.19
C GLY A 107 6.81 -13.78 -3.04
N ARG A 108 7.22 -13.43 -4.25
CA ARG A 108 8.10 -14.21 -5.13
C ARG A 108 9.54 -13.71 -5.07
N ILE A 109 10.50 -14.64 -5.16
CA ILE A 109 11.93 -14.35 -5.29
C ILE A 109 12.39 -14.96 -6.60
N ALA A 110 12.94 -14.16 -7.50
CA ALA A 110 13.54 -14.63 -8.74
C ALA A 110 15.00 -14.19 -8.83
N PHE A 111 15.88 -15.08 -9.25
CA PHE A 111 17.31 -14.79 -9.32
C PHE A 111 17.98 -15.54 -10.46
N THR A 112 19.10 -14.99 -10.91
CA THR A 112 19.91 -15.57 -11.98
C THR A 112 21.25 -16.05 -11.48
N GLU A 113 21.73 -17.15 -12.07
CA GLU A 113 23.11 -17.62 -12.00
C GLU A 113 23.69 -17.61 -13.41
N GLY A 114 24.37 -16.53 -13.77
CA GLY A 114 24.76 -16.30 -15.17
C GLY A 114 23.52 -16.11 -16.05
N ASN A 115 23.23 -17.06 -16.94
CA ASN A 115 22.05 -17.01 -17.81
C ASN A 115 20.91 -17.94 -17.34
N ALA A 116 21.11 -18.69 -16.26
CA ALA A 116 20.05 -19.52 -15.70
C ALA A 116 19.17 -18.68 -14.77
N LEU A 117 17.85 -18.81 -14.88
CA LEU A 117 16.87 -18.15 -14.02
C LEU A 117 16.21 -19.21 -13.11
N PHE A 118 16.09 -18.87 -11.85
CA PHE A 118 15.41 -19.64 -10.82
C PHE A 118 14.35 -18.76 -10.15
N ALA A 119 13.31 -19.40 -9.62
CA ALA A 119 12.26 -18.71 -8.86
C ALA A 119 11.84 -19.53 -7.64
N VAL A 120 11.40 -18.82 -6.61
CA VAL A 120 10.83 -19.35 -5.37
C VAL A 120 9.51 -18.61 -5.12
N ASP A 121 8.43 -19.36 -4.91
CA ASP A 121 7.10 -18.82 -4.60
C ASP A 121 6.76 -19.00 -3.12
N GLY A 122 6.15 -17.98 -2.53
CA GLY A 122 5.64 -18.03 -1.17
C GLY A 122 6.73 -17.86 -0.11
N GLU A 123 6.81 -18.78 0.85
CA GLU A 123 7.73 -18.69 1.98
C GLU A 123 9.20 -18.61 1.55
N LEU A 124 10.05 -17.92 2.34
CA LEU A 124 11.48 -17.74 2.04
C LEU A 124 12.24 -19.06 1.81
N ASN A 125 11.82 -20.14 2.48
CA ASN A 125 12.41 -21.47 2.37
C ASN A 125 11.74 -22.38 1.32
N GLY A 126 10.96 -21.78 0.41
CA GLY A 126 10.28 -22.48 -0.69
C GLY A 126 11.25 -23.23 -1.61
N GLU A 127 10.69 -24.10 -2.44
CA GLU A 127 11.47 -24.84 -3.43
C GLU A 127 12.05 -23.89 -4.48
N ILE A 128 13.36 -23.99 -4.72
CA ILE A 128 14.03 -23.28 -5.81
C ILE A 128 13.74 -24.03 -7.12
N VAL A 129 12.95 -23.42 -8.00
CA VAL A 129 12.50 -24.02 -9.26
C VAL A 129 13.24 -23.39 -10.44
N PRO A 130 14.00 -24.15 -11.24
CA PRO A 130 14.61 -23.66 -12.48
C PRO A 130 13.55 -23.23 -13.50
N GLN A 131 13.71 -22.04 -14.08
CA GLN A 131 12.75 -21.43 -15.01
C GLN A 131 13.24 -21.40 -16.46
N ALA A 132 14.51 -21.04 -16.68
CA ALA A 132 15.13 -20.95 -18.01
C ALA A 132 16.67 -20.98 -17.90
N ASP A 133 17.39 -21.30 -18.97
CA ASP A 133 18.86 -21.41 -19.00
C ASP A 133 19.56 -20.41 -19.96
N ASN A 134 18.76 -19.59 -20.67
CA ASN A 134 19.20 -18.68 -21.71
C ASN A 134 18.68 -17.25 -21.47
N VAL A 135 18.59 -16.81 -20.22
CA VAL A 135 18.08 -15.49 -19.84
C VAL A 135 19.14 -14.43 -20.03
N LYS A 136 18.74 -13.33 -20.68
CA LYS A 136 19.52 -12.09 -20.83
C LYS A 136 19.01 -10.99 -19.90
N LYS A 137 17.69 -10.91 -19.70
CA LYS A 137 17.00 -10.02 -18.76
C LYS A 137 15.74 -10.72 -18.27
N PHE A 138 15.32 -10.47 -17.03
CA PHE A 138 14.03 -10.92 -16.51
C PHE A 138 13.32 -9.81 -15.72
N GLN A 139 12.03 -10.00 -15.49
CA GLN A 139 11.20 -9.23 -14.56
C GLN A 139 10.14 -10.17 -13.98
N ILE A 140 9.80 -9.95 -12.71
CA ILE A 140 8.61 -10.51 -12.07
C ILE A 140 7.63 -9.37 -11.74
N GLU A 141 6.34 -9.61 -11.89
CA GLU A 141 5.26 -8.70 -11.49
C GLU A 141 4.00 -9.52 -11.27
N GLY A 142 3.35 -9.41 -10.10
CA GLY A 142 2.23 -10.27 -9.73
C GLY A 142 2.59 -11.75 -9.85
N ASP A 143 1.73 -12.50 -10.54
CA ASP A 143 1.95 -13.91 -10.85
C ASP A 143 2.73 -14.13 -12.16
N ARG A 144 3.20 -13.06 -12.83
CA ARG A 144 3.91 -13.14 -14.12
C ARG A 144 5.43 -13.21 -13.95
N ILE A 145 6.06 -13.92 -14.87
CA ILE A 145 7.52 -13.89 -15.09
C ILE A 145 7.77 -13.63 -16.56
N GLY A 146 8.53 -12.58 -16.86
CA GLY A 146 8.98 -12.26 -18.20
C GLY A 146 10.49 -12.44 -18.34
N ILE A 147 10.93 -12.88 -19.52
CA ILE A 147 12.35 -12.98 -19.89
C ILE A 147 12.59 -12.45 -21.30
N ILE A 148 13.70 -11.74 -21.48
CA ILE A 148 14.37 -11.65 -22.78
C ILE A 148 15.43 -12.74 -22.79
N THR A 149 15.36 -13.62 -23.78
CA THR A 149 16.37 -14.67 -23.97
C THR A 149 17.65 -14.13 -24.60
N THR A 150 18.73 -14.91 -24.60
CA THR A 150 19.99 -14.57 -25.28
C THR A 150 19.84 -14.39 -26.80
N ASP A 151 18.76 -14.90 -27.38
CA ASP A 151 18.41 -14.72 -28.79
C ASP A 151 17.48 -13.51 -29.02
N ASN A 152 17.30 -12.66 -28.00
CA ASN A 152 16.45 -11.47 -28.00
C ASN A 152 14.96 -11.78 -28.30
N VAL A 153 14.47 -12.91 -27.78
CA VAL A 153 13.04 -13.27 -27.79
C VAL A 153 12.44 -12.91 -26.44
N LEU A 154 11.31 -12.20 -26.44
CA LEU A 154 10.52 -11.94 -25.24
C LEU A 154 9.55 -13.09 -25.01
N GLN A 155 9.65 -13.71 -23.83
CA GLN A 155 8.76 -14.75 -23.38
C GLN A 155 8.17 -14.36 -22.03
N VAL A 156 6.89 -14.63 -21.83
CA VAL A 156 6.19 -14.37 -20.57
C VAL A 156 5.39 -15.61 -20.18
N LYS A 157 5.34 -15.90 -18.89
CA LYS A 157 4.42 -16.87 -18.29
C LYS A 157 3.60 -16.19 -17.21
N GLU A 158 2.47 -16.80 -16.88
CA GLU A 158 1.51 -16.32 -15.91
C GLU A 158 1.06 -17.49 -15.03
N GLY A 159 0.84 -17.23 -13.73
CA GLY A 159 0.45 -18.21 -12.74
C GLY A 159 1.61 -18.95 -12.07
N ASP A 160 1.55 -20.29 -12.10
CA ASP A 160 2.48 -21.14 -11.37
C ASP A 160 3.87 -21.22 -12.04
N LEU A 161 4.85 -21.76 -11.30
CA LEU A 161 6.23 -21.97 -11.78
C LEU A 161 6.35 -23.14 -12.79
N GLY A 162 5.28 -23.45 -13.53
CA GLY A 162 5.22 -24.45 -14.58
C GLY A 162 6.15 -24.15 -15.77
N PRO A 163 6.34 -25.11 -16.67
CA PRO A 163 7.32 -25.00 -17.76
C PRO A 163 6.85 -24.16 -18.95
N ASP A 164 5.58 -23.78 -19.01
CA ASP A 164 4.97 -23.19 -20.20
C ASP A 164 5.28 -21.69 -20.29
N TRP A 165 5.72 -21.27 -21.48
CA TRP A 165 6.07 -19.89 -21.81
C TRP A 165 5.30 -19.46 -23.06
N ALA A 166 4.65 -18.30 -23.01
CA ALA A 166 4.12 -17.62 -24.18
C ALA A 166 5.25 -16.81 -24.84
N VAL A 167 5.34 -16.85 -26.17
CA VAL A 167 6.25 -15.97 -26.92
C VAL A 167 5.48 -14.71 -27.28
N ILE A 168 5.84 -13.59 -26.66
CA ILE A 168 5.20 -12.30 -26.90
C ILE A 168 5.78 -11.66 -28.16
N SER A 169 7.11 -11.66 -28.28
CA SER A 169 7.81 -11.21 -29.49
C SER A 169 9.04 -12.07 -29.76
N ALA A 170 9.21 -12.44 -31.02
CA ALA A 170 10.37 -13.17 -31.51
C ALA A 170 11.38 -12.27 -32.26
N THR A 171 11.23 -10.95 -32.14
CA THR A 171 11.87 -9.95 -33.01
C THR A 171 12.79 -9.02 -32.24
N ASN A 172 14.01 -9.48 -31.96
CA ASN A 172 15.13 -8.66 -31.46
C ASN A 172 14.74 -7.68 -30.33
N VAL A 173 14.05 -8.19 -29.31
CA VAL A 173 13.60 -7.39 -28.17
C VAL A 173 14.81 -6.88 -27.39
N THR A 174 14.82 -5.58 -27.15
CA THR A 174 15.91 -4.87 -26.47
C THR A 174 15.62 -4.60 -25.00
N ASP A 175 14.35 -4.36 -24.66
CA ASP A 175 13.90 -4.10 -23.30
C ASP A 175 12.41 -4.44 -23.14
N PHE A 176 11.95 -4.67 -21.91
CA PHE A 176 10.54 -4.90 -21.58
C PHE A 176 10.20 -4.48 -20.15
N GLN A 177 8.91 -4.20 -19.92
CA GLN A 177 8.29 -4.08 -18.61
C GLN A 177 6.97 -4.85 -18.56
N LEU A 178 6.70 -5.44 -17.40
CA LEU A 178 5.41 -5.98 -16.98
C LEU A 178 4.80 -5.02 -15.96
N GLU A 179 3.48 -4.82 -16.05
CA GLU A 179 2.68 -4.05 -15.10
C GLU A 179 1.26 -4.65 -15.14
N ASP A 180 0.84 -5.35 -14.09
CA ASP A 180 -0.44 -6.05 -14.05
C ASP A 180 -0.71 -6.88 -15.33
N ASP A 181 -1.80 -6.63 -16.04
CA ASP A 181 -2.15 -7.32 -17.28
C ASP A 181 -1.41 -6.76 -18.53
N ARG A 182 -0.59 -5.73 -18.40
CA ARG A 182 0.15 -5.10 -19.51
C ARG A 182 1.57 -5.61 -19.68
N ILE A 183 1.96 -5.66 -20.95
CA ILE A 183 3.32 -5.97 -21.37
C ILE A 183 3.74 -4.90 -22.37
N ALA A 184 4.79 -4.15 -22.05
CA ALA A 184 5.41 -3.21 -22.98
C ALA A 184 6.86 -3.61 -23.25
N TYR A 185 7.28 -3.48 -24.50
CA TYR A 185 8.62 -3.89 -24.91
C TYR A 185 9.13 -3.07 -26.09
N THR A 186 10.45 -3.04 -26.24
CA THR A 186 11.10 -2.36 -27.35
C THR A 186 11.74 -3.32 -28.32
N GLU A 187 11.57 -3.05 -29.60
CA GLU A 187 12.32 -3.66 -30.68
C GLU A 187 13.23 -2.61 -31.31
N GLY A 188 14.48 -2.53 -30.82
CA GLY A 188 15.36 -1.43 -31.17
C GLY A 188 14.90 -0.13 -30.52
N THR A 189 14.21 0.72 -31.27
CA THR A 189 13.67 2.01 -30.79
C THR A 189 12.15 2.11 -30.94
N GLU A 190 11.49 1.04 -31.37
CA GLU A 190 10.04 0.97 -31.50
C GLU A 190 9.48 0.41 -30.19
N LEU A 191 8.57 1.14 -29.54
CA LEU A 191 7.83 0.68 -28.37
C LEU A 191 6.54 0.00 -28.82
N TRP A 192 6.36 -1.23 -28.37
CA TRP A 192 5.16 -2.03 -28.54
C TRP A 192 4.54 -2.28 -27.17
N ALA A 193 3.21 -2.37 -27.12
CA ALA A 193 2.51 -2.75 -25.90
C ALA A 193 1.28 -3.61 -26.22
N GLN A 194 0.92 -4.50 -25.30
CA GLN A 194 -0.34 -5.23 -25.27
C GLN A 194 -0.94 -5.19 -23.87
N GLU A 195 -2.25 -5.42 -23.78
CA GLU A 195 -3.06 -5.37 -22.57
C GLU A 195 -4.00 -6.59 -22.55
N GLY A 196 -4.17 -7.19 -21.37
CA GLY A 196 -4.96 -8.40 -21.16
C GLY A 196 -4.18 -9.72 -21.23
N GLU A 197 -4.79 -10.71 -21.89
CA GLU A 197 -4.27 -12.08 -22.01
C GLU A 197 -2.91 -12.11 -22.73
N LEU A 198 -2.08 -13.13 -22.45
CA LEU A 198 -0.75 -13.25 -23.06
C LEU A 198 -0.74 -13.39 -24.59
N ASP A 199 -1.86 -13.81 -25.20
CA ASP A 199 -2.02 -13.92 -26.65
C ASP A 199 -2.66 -12.68 -27.31
N ALA A 200 -2.87 -11.60 -26.55
CA ALA A 200 -3.33 -10.32 -27.06
C ALA A 200 -2.40 -9.75 -28.14
N GLU A 201 -2.97 -8.95 -29.05
CA GLU A 201 -2.19 -8.32 -30.11
C GLU A 201 -1.33 -7.19 -29.55
N SER A 202 -0.03 -7.23 -29.85
CA SER A 202 0.89 -6.11 -29.59
C SER A 202 0.66 -4.96 -30.58
N ILE A 203 0.48 -3.77 -30.04
CA ILE A 203 0.21 -2.53 -30.78
C ILE A 203 1.45 -1.64 -30.70
N LEU A 204 1.91 -1.12 -31.85
CA LEU A 204 2.98 -0.12 -31.90
C LEU A 204 2.51 1.18 -31.23
N GLN A 205 3.23 1.61 -30.19
CA GLN A 205 2.90 2.76 -29.38
C GLN A 205 3.65 4.01 -29.81
N GLU A 206 4.96 3.88 -30.04
CA GLU A 206 5.83 5.00 -30.37
C GLU A 206 7.14 4.53 -31.03
N ILE A 207 7.83 5.43 -31.73
CA ILE A 207 9.15 5.23 -32.34
C ILE A 207 10.19 6.19 -31.75
N ASP A 208 11.48 5.93 -32.01
CA ASP A 208 12.60 6.70 -31.43
C ASP A 208 12.60 6.73 -29.89
N VAL A 209 12.09 5.66 -29.27
CA VAL A 209 12.04 5.51 -27.81
C VAL A 209 13.43 5.14 -27.30
N LYS A 210 13.95 5.98 -26.40
CA LYS A 210 15.20 5.76 -25.67
C LYS A 210 14.95 5.07 -24.33
N LYS A 211 13.85 5.40 -23.65
CA LYS A 211 13.40 4.79 -22.39
C LYS A 211 11.87 4.83 -22.35
N PHE A 212 11.24 3.83 -21.72
CA PHE A 212 9.82 3.84 -21.40
C PHE A 212 9.59 3.41 -19.95
N ALA A 213 8.38 3.67 -19.45
CA ALA A 213 7.91 3.18 -18.17
C ALA A 213 6.41 2.89 -18.21
N LEU A 214 5.99 1.85 -17.50
CA LEU A 214 4.61 1.56 -17.17
C LEU A 214 4.34 1.93 -15.71
N SER A 215 3.11 2.33 -15.40
CA SER A 215 2.58 2.38 -14.05
C SER A 215 1.06 2.43 -14.11
N GLY A 216 0.40 1.40 -13.58
CA GLY A 216 -1.04 1.18 -13.74
C GLY A 216 -1.49 1.41 -15.19
N ASP A 217 -2.41 2.38 -15.36
CA ASP A 217 -2.98 2.70 -16.67
C ASP A 217 -2.09 3.60 -17.54
N ARG A 218 -0.89 4.01 -17.08
CA ARG A 218 -0.02 4.95 -17.78
C ARG A 218 1.12 4.31 -18.54
N VAL A 219 1.43 4.91 -19.68
CA VAL A 219 2.63 4.62 -20.48
C VAL A 219 3.39 5.92 -20.67
N GLY A 220 4.67 5.95 -20.31
CA GLY A 220 5.58 7.06 -20.56
C GLY A 220 6.69 6.70 -21.53
N THR A 221 7.06 7.65 -22.40
CA THR A 221 8.18 7.51 -23.33
C THR A 221 9.12 8.70 -23.22
N LEU A 222 10.41 8.41 -23.17
CA LEU A 222 11.48 9.37 -23.36
C LEU A 222 12.13 9.09 -24.71
N GLN A 223 12.03 10.05 -25.62
CA GLN A 223 12.63 9.95 -26.95
C GLN A 223 14.10 10.35 -26.95
N SER A 224 14.83 9.96 -28.00
CA SER A 224 16.27 10.27 -28.16
C SER A 224 16.58 11.78 -28.18
N ASN A 225 15.62 12.61 -28.57
CA ASN A 225 15.72 14.07 -28.58
C ASN A 225 15.47 14.72 -27.20
N GLY A 226 15.15 13.94 -26.17
CA GLY A 226 14.82 14.40 -24.82
C GLY A 226 13.36 14.82 -24.62
N LEU A 227 12.46 14.50 -25.55
CA LEU A 227 11.03 14.68 -25.39
C LEU A 227 10.46 13.59 -24.48
N LEU A 228 9.85 13.99 -23.36
CA LEU A 228 9.06 13.13 -22.49
C LEU A 228 7.58 13.29 -22.81
N GLN A 229 6.92 12.18 -23.12
CA GLN A 229 5.47 12.14 -23.33
C GLN A 229 4.85 11.03 -22.50
N VAL A 230 3.65 11.26 -21.99
CA VAL A 230 2.90 10.28 -21.20
C VAL A 230 1.47 10.22 -21.71
N LYS A 231 0.87 9.05 -21.67
CA LYS A 231 -0.55 8.84 -21.88
C LYS A 231 -1.11 7.96 -20.76
N GLY A 232 -2.40 8.06 -20.51
CA GLY A 232 -3.16 7.22 -19.59
C GLY A 232 -4.33 6.55 -20.30
N GLY A 233 -5.01 5.64 -19.61
CA GLY A 233 -6.11 4.85 -20.14
C GLY A 233 -5.67 3.67 -21.00
N ASP A 234 -6.44 3.41 -22.06
CA ASP A 234 -6.20 2.32 -22.99
C ASP A 234 -4.99 2.61 -23.90
N LEU A 235 -4.50 1.57 -24.59
CA LEU A 235 -3.37 1.68 -25.53
C LEU A 235 -3.69 2.51 -26.79
N GLU A 236 -4.79 3.29 -26.82
CA GLU A 236 -5.16 4.19 -27.90
C GLU A 236 -4.22 5.42 -28.04
N PRO A 237 -4.23 6.13 -29.19
CA PRO A 237 -3.42 7.34 -29.37
C PRO A 237 -3.88 8.49 -28.47
N GLY A 238 -2.94 9.20 -27.84
CA GLY A 238 -3.31 10.31 -26.94
C GLY A 238 -2.17 10.91 -26.13
N TRP A 239 -0.96 10.95 -26.68
CA TRP A 239 0.23 11.41 -25.95
C TRP A 239 0.11 12.88 -25.49
N ALA A 240 0.26 13.10 -24.18
CA ALA A 240 0.53 14.41 -23.61
C ALA A 240 2.05 14.66 -23.61
N GLU A 241 2.48 15.81 -24.13
CA GLU A 241 3.85 16.27 -24.01
C GLU A 241 4.07 16.84 -22.61
N ILE A 242 4.94 16.21 -21.83
CA ILE A 242 5.22 16.61 -20.45
C ILE A 242 6.35 17.64 -20.42
N ALA A 243 7.48 17.31 -21.05
CA ALA A 243 8.66 18.18 -21.06
C ALA A 243 9.61 17.85 -22.20
N GLY A 244 10.43 18.84 -22.60
CA GLY A 244 11.56 18.66 -23.50
C GLY A 244 12.89 18.76 -22.75
N GLY A 245 13.98 18.24 -23.34
CA GLY A 245 15.31 18.25 -22.71
C GLY A 245 15.48 17.27 -21.55
N VAL A 246 14.53 16.35 -21.37
CA VAL A 246 14.53 15.33 -20.33
C VAL A 246 15.65 14.32 -20.57
N THR A 247 16.32 13.94 -19.49
CA THR A 247 17.43 12.99 -19.49
C THR A 247 17.07 11.66 -18.86
N ASP A 248 16.18 11.68 -17.87
CA ASP A 248 15.61 10.52 -17.20
C ASP A 248 14.23 10.83 -16.62
N PHE A 249 13.41 9.81 -16.36
CA PHE A 249 12.09 9.95 -15.74
C PHE A 249 11.65 8.69 -14.98
N LYS A 250 10.69 8.84 -14.07
CA LYS A 250 9.94 7.78 -13.39
C LYS A 250 8.44 8.11 -13.39
N LEU A 251 7.63 7.07 -13.37
CA LEU A 251 6.19 7.12 -13.20
C LEU A 251 5.81 6.31 -11.97
N ASP A 252 4.85 6.80 -11.21
CA ASP A 252 4.15 6.00 -10.20
C ASP A 252 2.74 6.58 -10.02
N GLY A 253 1.72 5.80 -10.34
CA GLY A 253 0.33 6.23 -10.33
C GLY A 253 0.13 7.54 -11.10
N ASP A 254 -0.38 8.55 -10.41
CA ASP A 254 -0.64 9.87 -11.00
C ASP A 254 0.59 10.80 -11.04
N ARG A 255 1.73 10.38 -10.49
CA ARG A 255 2.95 11.18 -10.41
C ARG A 255 3.95 10.89 -11.51
N ILE A 256 4.57 11.97 -11.97
CA ILE A 256 5.58 11.93 -13.03
C ILE A 256 6.77 12.76 -12.55
N GLY A 257 7.89 12.09 -12.29
CA GLY A 257 9.16 12.73 -11.93
C GLY A 257 10.15 12.67 -13.08
N TYR A 258 10.82 13.77 -13.42
CA TYR A 258 11.77 13.81 -14.53
C TYR A 258 12.95 14.74 -14.29
N LEU A 259 14.10 14.39 -14.89
CA LEU A 259 15.35 15.15 -14.81
C LEU A 259 15.59 15.94 -16.09
N GLU A 260 15.69 17.27 -15.97
CA GLU A 260 16.25 18.14 -17.00
C GLU A 260 17.71 18.47 -16.62
N GLY A 261 18.67 17.75 -17.19
CA GLY A 261 20.06 17.79 -16.73
C GLY A 261 20.20 17.19 -15.32
N THR A 262 20.38 18.04 -14.31
CA THR A 262 20.44 17.65 -12.89
C THR A 262 19.28 18.21 -12.07
N ASP A 263 18.33 18.88 -12.71
CA ASP A 263 17.21 19.50 -12.03
C ASP A 263 16.04 18.51 -12.05
N LEU A 264 15.57 18.11 -10.87
CA LEU A 264 14.40 17.27 -10.72
C LEU A 264 13.14 18.12 -10.77
N TRP A 265 12.23 17.71 -11.63
CA TRP A 265 10.87 18.22 -11.72
C TRP A 265 9.90 17.08 -11.39
N ALA A 266 8.74 17.43 -10.86
CA ALA A 266 7.66 16.49 -10.64
C ALA A 266 6.31 17.17 -10.88
N GLN A 267 5.34 16.38 -11.33
CA GLN A 267 3.92 16.73 -11.41
C GLN A 267 3.09 15.61 -10.79
N GLU A 268 1.87 15.95 -10.37
CA GLU A 268 0.90 15.07 -9.71
C GLU A 268 -0.50 15.36 -10.26
N GLY A 269 -1.34 14.32 -10.35
CA GLY A 269 -2.69 14.40 -10.90
C GLY A 269 -2.76 14.19 -12.41
N GLU A 270 -3.61 14.98 -13.07
CA GLU A 270 -3.88 14.87 -14.51
C GLU A 270 -2.64 15.15 -15.37
N LEU A 271 -2.62 14.63 -16.60
CA LEU A 271 -1.46 14.75 -17.49
C LEU A 271 -1.16 16.19 -17.96
N ASP A 272 -2.10 17.12 -17.81
CA ASP A 272 -1.93 18.54 -18.08
C ASP A 272 -1.63 19.37 -16.83
N ALA A 273 -1.39 18.72 -15.69
CA ALA A 273 -0.98 19.36 -14.46
C ALA A 273 0.35 20.12 -14.62
N GLU A 274 0.53 21.15 -13.80
CA GLU A 274 1.77 21.92 -13.79
C GLU A 274 2.92 21.09 -13.18
N SER A 275 4.08 21.10 -13.83
CA SER A 275 5.31 20.53 -13.29
C SER A 275 6.05 21.54 -12.41
N PHE A 276 6.42 21.11 -11.21
CA PHE A 276 7.15 21.91 -10.25
C PHE A 276 8.57 21.39 -10.07
N ARG A 277 9.55 22.30 -10.08
CA ARG A 277 10.93 21.94 -9.79
C ARG A 277 11.08 21.58 -8.32
N GLN A 278 11.54 20.37 -8.06
CA GLN A 278 11.67 19.79 -6.75
C GLN A 278 13.04 20.07 -6.12
N GLU A 279 14.11 19.92 -6.91
CA GLU A 279 15.49 20.09 -6.43
C GLU A 279 16.49 20.28 -7.59
N GLU A 280 17.63 20.93 -7.34
CA GLU A 280 18.73 21.09 -8.30
C GLU A 280 19.94 20.23 -7.90
N GLY A 281 20.78 19.86 -8.88
CA GLY A 281 22.02 19.12 -8.62
C GLY A 281 21.82 17.66 -8.18
N VAL A 282 20.67 17.08 -8.54
CA VAL A 282 20.29 15.70 -8.22
C VAL A 282 21.15 14.72 -9.01
N SER A 283 21.74 13.74 -8.31
CA SER A 283 22.50 12.64 -8.92
C SER A 283 21.71 11.34 -9.02
N ALA A 284 20.71 11.15 -8.17
CA ALA A 284 19.77 10.03 -8.22
C ALA A 284 18.45 10.46 -7.57
N PHE A 285 17.34 9.90 -8.02
CA PHE A 285 16.04 10.11 -7.38
C PHE A 285 15.21 8.84 -7.38
N ASP A 286 14.26 8.79 -6.47
CA ASP A 286 13.20 7.80 -6.44
C ASP A 286 11.85 8.48 -6.19
N LEU A 287 10.79 7.87 -6.70
CA LEU A 287 9.43 8.37 -6.64
C LEU A 287 8.51 7.15 -6.59
N VAL A 288 7.77 7.02 -5.48
CA VAL A 288 6.83 5.92 -5.23
C VAL A 288 5.74 6.43 -4.28
N GLY A 289 4.48 6.24 -4.65
CA GLY A 289 3.32 6.79 -3.97
C GLY A 289 3.47 8.29 -3.73
N ASP A 290 3.21 8.72 -2.50
CA ASP A 290 3.34 10.10 -2.08
C ASP A 290 4.79 10.52 -1.74
N ARG A 291 5.78 9.64 -1.92
CA ARG A 291 7.18 9.93 -1.59
C ARG A 291 8.00 10.35 -2.79
N VAL A 292 8.92 11.30 -2.53
CA VAL A 292 10.02 11.62 -3.44
C VAL A 292 11.31 11.61 -2.64
N ALA A 293 12.35 10.98 -3.17
CA ALA A 293 13.69 11.00 -2.62
C ALA A 293 14.69 11.50 -3.65
N VAL A 294 15.65 12.29 -3.20
CA VAL A 294 16.77 12.76 -4.03
C VAL A 294 18.08 12.59 -3.31
N ILE A 295 19.10 12.18 -4.05
CA ILE A 295 20.49 12.22 -3.59
C ILE A 295 21.17 13.39 -4.31
N LYS A 296 21.77 14.30 -3.54
CA LYS A 296 22.60 15.39 -4.08
C LYS A 296 23.83 15.59 -3.21
N ASN A 297 25.02 15.56 -3.82
CA ASN A 297 26.30 15.68 -3.10
C ASN A 297 26.48 14.70 -1.92
N GLY A 298 25.85 13.52 -1.97
CA GLY A 298 25.85 12.53 -0.89
C GLY A 298 24.74 12.71 0.14
N GLU A 299 24.06 13.86 0.19
CA GLU A 299 22.89 14.08 1.05
C GLU A 299 21.68 13.35 0.48
N LEU A 300 20.97 12.57 1.31
CA LEU A 300 19.66 12.01 0.99
C LEU A 300 18.57 12.92 1.55
N LEU A 301 17.78 13.51 0.66
CA LEU A 301 16.59 14.26 1.00
C LEU A 301 15.36 13.42 0.64
N VAL A 302 14.40 13.34 1.56
CA VAL A 302 13.13 12.65 1.35
C VAL A 302 11.99 13.60 1.69
N LYS A 303 10.91 13.56 0.92
CA LYS A 303 9.63 14.18 1.26
C LYS A 303 8.51 13.16 1.15
N GLU A 304 7.42 13.45 1.86
CA GLU A 304 6.16 12.72 1.88
C GLU A 304 5.02 13.71 1.67
N GLY A 305 3.89 13.25 1.13
CA GLY A 305 2.77 14.09 0.78
C GLY A 305 2.97 14.85 -0.53
N ASP A 306 2.35 16.02 -0.64
CA ASP A 306 2.31 16.82 -1.87
C ASP A 306 3.69 17.25 -2.40
N LEU A 307 3.70 17.80 -3.60
CA LEU A 307 4.92 18.29 -4.25
C LEU A 307 5.36 19.68 -3.75
N GLU A 308 4.81 20.18 -2.63
CA GLU A 308 5.19 21.47 -2.06
C GLU A 308 6.65 21.45 -1.51
N PRO A 309 7.22 22.64 -1.22
CA PRO A 309 8.54 22.72 -0.60
C PRO A 309 8.56 22.10 0.81
N GLY A 310 9.50 21.20 1.06
CA GLY A 310 9.66 20.58 2.38
C GLY A 310 10.48 19.30 2.29
N TRP A 311 11.79 19.41 2.45
CA TRP A 311 12.69 18.26 2.46
C TRP A 311 13.05 17.88 3.89
N PHE A 312 12.96 16.59 4.19
CA PHE A 312 13.61 15.99 5.33
C PHE A 312 14.99 15.47 4.91
N THR A 313 16.05 15.95 5.55
CA THR A 313 17.40 15.38 5.37
C THR A 313 17.47 14.06 6.11
N ALA A 314 17.44 12.95 5.37
CA ALA A 314 17.48 11.61 5.91
C ALA A 314 18.92 11.09 6.09
N ASP A 315 19.86 11.52 5.25
CA ASP A 315 21.30 11.31 5.40
C ASP A 315 22.02 12.60 4.97
N GLU A 316 23.08 12.99 5.68
CA GLU A 316 23.74 14.29 5.48
C GLU A 316 24.83 14.29 4.39
N ASP A 317 25.50 13.17 4.07
CA ASP A 317 26.68 13.18 3.18
C ASP A 317 27.16 11.84 2.58
N SER A 318 26.49 10.72 2.81
CA SER A 318 27.03 9.38 2.55
C SER A 318 26.18 8.50 1.62
N ALA A 319 24.98 8.94 1.25
CA ALA A 319 24.05 8.19 0.42
C ALA A 319 24.54 8.05 -1.03
N THR A 320 24.49 6.83 -1.56
CA THR A 320 24.87 6.51 -2.95
C THR A 320 23.74 5.88 -3.77
N ALA A 321 22.77 5.28 -3.10
CA ALA A 321 21.54 4.76 -3.69
C ALA A 321 20.40 4.84 -2.66
N VAL A 322 19.17 4.96 -3.16
CA VAL A 322 17.94 5.00 -2.36
C VAL A 322 16.89 4.12 -3.03
N GLN A 323 16.10 3.42 -2.23
CA GLN A 323 14.81 2.88 -2.66
C GLN A 323 13.75 3.23 -1.61
N LEU A 324 12.62 3.73 -2.12
CA LEU A 324 11.40 3.97 -1.38
C LEU A 324 10.49 2.75 -1.50
N LEU A 325 9.83 2.37 -0.42
CA LEU A 325 8.51 1.76 -0.52
C LEU A 325 7.47 2.88 -0.44
N ALA A 326 6.35 2.69 -1.14
CA ALA A 326 5.16 3.51 -0.94
C ALA A 326 4.90 3.56 0.56
N ALA A 327 4.77 4.76 1.14
CA ALA A 327 4.22 4.82 2.48
C ALA A 327 2.83 4.16 2.41
N PRO A 328 2.45 3.29 3.36
CA PRO A 328 1.08 2.76 3.41
C PRO A 328 0.15 3.98 3.40
N HIS A 329 -0.62 4.15 2.31
CA HIS A 329 -1.32 5.38 1.93
C HIS A 329 -1.42 6.40 3.08
N ARG A 330 -0.41 7.27 3.16
CA ARG A 330 -0.49 8.51 3.93
C ARG A 330 -0.67 9.63 2.92
N SER A 331 -1.82 9.70 2.27
CA SER A 331 -2.11 10.85 1.43
C SER A 331 -1.97 12.11 2.29
N GLY A 332 -0.99 12.94 1.90
CA GLY A 332 -0.68 14.27 2.40
C GLY A 332 -1.16 14.60 3.82
N GLY A 333 -0.28 14.41 4.81
CA GLY A 333 -0.52 14.88 6.18
C GLY A 333 -1.37 13.94 7.04
N GLY A 334 -0.97 12.67 7.20
CA GLY A 334 -1.55 11.79 8.21
C GLY A 334 -3.04 11.43 8.02
N SER A 335 -3.58 11.60 6.81
CA SER A 335 -4.97 11.30 6.49
C SER A 335 -5.11 10.00 5.68
N ILE A 336 -5.99 9.09 6.12
CA ILE A 336 -6.43 7.88 5.38
C ILE A 336 -7.51 8.27 4.36
N VAL A 337 -8.30 9.30 4.67
CA VAL A 337 -9.33 9.88 3.81
C VAL A 337 -9.32 11.40 3.91
N THR A 338 -9.45 12.08 2.78
CA THR A 338 -9.58 13.53 2.65
C THR A 338 -11.01 13.95 2.30
N LEU A 339 -11.33 15.24 2.40
CA LEU A 339 -12.62 15.77 1.94
C LEU A 339 -12.80 15.57 0.41
N ALA A 340 -11.69 15.62 -0.34
CA ALA A 340 -11.70 15.38 -1.78
C ALA A 340 -12.10 13.94 -2.10
N ASP A 341 -11.56 12.95 -1.36
CA ASP A 341 -11.93 11.54 -1.51
C ASP A 341 -13.42 11.34 -1.22
N LEU A 342 -13.93 11.90 -0.11
CA LEU A 342 -15.35 11.82 0.24
C LEU A 342 -16.25 12.43 -0.85
N THR A 343 -15.84 13.56 -1.41
CA THR A 343 -16.58 14.24 -2.49
C THR A 343 -16.54 13.43 -3.79
N ALA A 344 -15.41 12.81 -4.10
CA ALA A 344 -15.26 11.97 -5.29
C ALA A 344 -16.12 10.69 -5.19
N ILE A 345 -16.18 10.08 -4.01
CA ILE A 345 -16.91 8.83 -3.77
C ILE A 345 -18.42 9.08 -3.67
N TYR A 346 -18.84 10.01 -2.81
CA TYR A 346 -20.24 10.18 -2.41
C TYR A 346 -20.93 11.37 -3.07
N GLY A 347 -20.18 12.18 -3.82
CA GLY A 347 -20.69 13.39 -4.46
C GLY A 347 -20.86 14.54 -3.48
N PHE A 348 -22.06 15.10 -3.40
CA PHE A 348 -22.30 16.30 -2.58
C PHE A 348 -22.17 16.00 -1.08
N ILE A 349 -21.19 16.62 -0.41
CA ILE A 349 -21.03 16.59 1.04
C ILE A 349 -21.63 17.87 1.65
N ALA A 350 -22.52 17.71 2.61
CA ALA A 350 -23.13 18.84 3.31
C ALA A 350 -22.24 19.32 4.46
N GLU A 351 -22.17 20.64 4.65
CA GLU A 351 -21.40 21.26 5.75
C GLU A 351 -19.90 20.86 5.71
N GLU A 352 -19.27 20.99 4.54
CA GLU A 352 -17.86 20.65 4.28
C GLU A 352 -16.90 21.15 5.36
N ASP A 353 -17.02 22.40 5.83
CA ASP A 353 -16.20 22.96 6.92
C ASP A 353 -16.22 22.10 8.21
N ILE A 354 -17.39 21.52 8.55
CA ILE A 354 -17.57 20.67 9.74
C ILE A 354 -17.00 19.28 9.50
N VAL A 355 -17.17 18.76 8.29
CA VAL A 355 -16.61 17.47 7.89
C VAL A 355 -15.09 17.55 7.94
N GLU A 356 -14.51 18.56 7.29
CA GLU A 356 -13.07 18.82 7.22
C GLU A 356 -12.46 18.99 8.62
N GLU A 357 -13.09 19.76 9.51
CA GLU A 357 -12.66 19.89 10.91
C GLU A 357 -12.57 18.52 11.63
N GLY A 358 -13.43 17.57 11.27
CA GLY A 358 -13.49 16.24 11.87
C GLY A 358 -12.50 15.22 11.29
N LEU A 359 -11.96 15.45 10.09
CA LEU A 359 -11.23 14.44 9.33
C LEU A 359 -9.95 13.97 10.02
N ASP A 360 -9.16 14.87 10.61
CA ASP A 360 -7.93 14.48 11.32
C ASP A 360 -8.22 13.46 12.44
N SER A 361 -9.25 13.74 13.25
CA SER A 361 -9.65 12.85 14.35
C SER A 361 -10.22 11.53 13.84
N LEU A 362 -10.92 11.55 12.71
CA LEU A 362 -11.48 10.37 12.06
C LEU A 362 -10.36 9.47 11.51
N ASN A 363 -9.40 10.05 10.80
CA ASN A 363 -8.23 9.37 10.26
C ASN A 363 -7.40 8.73 11.37
N GLN A 364 -7.14 9.46 12.46
CA GLN A 364 -6.49 8.90 13.63
C GLN A 364 -7.28 7.71 14.20
N ALA A 365 -8.60 7.84 14.34
CA ALA A 365 -9.44 6.77 14.86
C ALA A 365 -9.52 5.54 13.93
N MET A 366 -9.44 5.73 12.61
CA MET A 366 -9.34 4.62 11.65
C MET A 366 -8.00 3.90 11.78
N ALA A 367 -6.89 4.64 11.84
CA ALA A 367 -5.55 4.08 12.04
C ALA A 367 -5.47 3.26 13.34
N GLU A 368 -5.89 3.85 14.47
CA GLU A 368 -5.88 3.17 15.76
C GLU A 368 -6.91 2.02 15.88
N GLY A 369 -7.80 1.87 14.90
CA GLY A 369 -8.80 0.81 14.80
C GLY A 369 -8.46 -0.28 13.78
N GLU A 370 -7.28 -0.19 13.15
CA GLU A 370 -6.87 -1.03 12.01
C GLU A 370 -7.88 -0.99 10.85
N ILE A 371 -8.52 0.15 10.64
CA ILE A 371 -9.45 0.43 9.53
C ILE A 371 -8.65 1.09 8.41
N THR A 372 -7.64 0.39 7.89
CA THR A 372 -6.61 0.99 7.02
C THR A 372 -6.51 0.36 5.64
N ASN A 373 -7.01 -0.87 5.45
CA ASN A 373 -7.08 -1.48 4.12
C ASN A 373 -8.32 -0.98 3.36
N THR A 374 -8.29 -1.10 2.03
CA THR A 374 -9.35 -0.64 1.12
C THR A 374 -10.76 -1.10 1.54
N ALA A 375 -10.92 -2.38 1.87
CA ALA A 375 -12.23 -2.93 2.22
C ALA A 375 -12.78 -2.38 3.55
N ARG A 376 -11.91 -2.27 4.57
CA ARG A 376 -12.27 -1.72 5.89
C ARG A 376 -12.59 -0.24 5.80
N VAL A 377 -11.76 0.54 5.11
CA VAL A 377 -11.98 1.97 4.88
C VAL A 377 -13.30 2.17 4.15
N ALA A 378 -13.51 1.47 3.03
CA ALA A 378 -14.74 1.59 2.25
C ALA A 378 -16.00 1.27 3.06
N ALA A 379 -15.99 0.18 3.84
CA ALA A 379 -17.16 -0.23 4.64
C ALA A 379 -17.45 0.74 5.80
N PHE A 380 -16.39 1.23 6.45
CA PHE A 380 -16.52 2.20 7.52
C PHE A 380 -17.03 3.55 7.00
N LEU A 381 -16.48 4.05 5.89
CA LEU A 381 -16.94 5.29 5.28
C LEU A 381 -18.37 5.19 4.78
N ALA A 382 -18.76 4.08 4.14
CA ALA A 382 -20.16 3.84 3.74
C ALA A 382 -21.10 3.88 4.96
N THR A 383 -20.67 3.34 6.09
CA THR A 383 -21.42 3.44 7.34
C THR A 383 -21.55 4.91 7.79
N LEU A 384 -20.45 5.65 7.90
CA LEU A 384 -20.45 7.02 8.41
C LEU A 384 -21.19 8.00 7.48
N HIS A 385 -21.15 7.77 6.17
CA HIS A 385 -21.92 8.52 5.19
C HIS A 385 -23.41 8.47 5.55
N ASN A 386 -23.92 7.27 5.81
CA ASN A 386 -25.33 7.03 6.09
C ASN A 386 -25.74 7.43 7.52
N GLU A 387 -24.84 7.32 8.50
CA GLU A 387 -25.14 7.73 9.88
C GLU A 387 -25.12 9.24 10.07
N SER A 388 -24.11 9.94 9.53
CA SER A 388 -23.85 11.35 9.87
C SER A 388 -23.63 12.27 8.69
N GLY A 389 -23.43 11.73 7.49
CA GLY A 389 -22.85 12.48 6.37
C GLY A 389 -21.46 12.99 6.71
N PHE A 390 -20.68 12.22 7.48
CA PHE A 390 -19.34 12.56 7.97
C PHE A 390 -19.24 13.76 8.92
N ARG A 391 -20.35 14.25 9.49
CA ARG A 391 -20.29 15.36 10.46
C ARG A 391 -20.01 14.83 11.85
N TYR A 392 -18.85 15.19 12.43
CA TYR A 392 -18.49 14.77 13.79
C TYR A 392 -19.48 15.26 14.85
N ASN A 393 -20.20 16.35 14.59
CA ASN A 393 -21.16 16.96 15.52
C ASN A 393 -22.62 16.60 15.20
N ALA A 394 -22.85 15.64 14.30
CA ALA A 394 -24.20 15.23 13.90
C ALA A 394 -25.05 14.89 15.12
N GLY A 395 -26.26 15.40 15.17
CA GLY A 395 -27.24 15.12 16.21
C GLY A 395 -28.60 14.82 15.60
N GLU A 396 -29.27 13.79 16.11
CA GLU A 396 -30.57 13.35 15.64
C GLU A 396 -31.62 14.48 15.75
N GLY A 397 -32.09 14.98 14.61
CA GLY A 397 -33.03 16.09 14.54
C GLY A 397 -34.45 15.69 14.95
N GLY A 398 -35.11 16.50 15.77
CA GLY A 398 -36.51 16.26 16.18
C GLY A 398 -36.69 15.33 17.40
N HIS A 399 -35.60 14.74 17.90
CA HIS A 399 -35.56 13.90 19.08
C HIS A 399 -35.03 14.68 20.30
N SER A 400 -35.71 14.55 21.44
CA SER A 400 -35.38 15.28 22.68
C SER A 400 -34.93 14.37 23.82
N GLU A 401 -34.82 13.08 23.53
CA GLU A 401 -34.32 12.05 24.41
C GLU A 401 -32.88 12.38 24.83
N ARG A 402 -32.58 12.11 26.10
CA ARG A 402 -31.25 12.40 26.68
C ARG A 402 -30.13 11.69 25.90
N TYR A 403 -30.35 10.45 25.48
CA TYR A 403 -29.39 9.58 24.79
C TYR A 403 -29.77 9.34 23.31
N ARG A 404 -30.21 10.40 22.61
CA ARG A 404 -30.43 10.41 21.15
C ARG A 404 -29.12 10.20 20.35
N GLY A 405 -29.23 9.95 19.04
CA GLY A 405 -28.09 9.77 18.14
C GLY A 405 -27.13 10.98 18.11
N ARG A 406 -25.83 10.72 18.28
CA ARG A 406 -24.76 11.73 18.24
C ARG A 406 -23.47 11.23 17.58
N GLY A 407 -22.80 12.16 16.91
CA GLY A 407 -21.48 11.96 16.34
C GLY A 407 -21.47 11.17 15.04
N PHE A 408 -20.26 10.84 14.58
CA PHE A 408 -20.00 10.13 13.32
C PHE A 408 -20.85 8.86 13.17
N ILE A 409 -20.92 8.04 14.23
CA ILE A 409 -21.61 6.74 14.23
C ILE A 409 -23.05 6.81 14.76
N GLN A 410 -23.59 8.01 15.03
CA GLN A 410 -24.90 8.20 15.67
C GLN A 410 -25.09 7.34 16.93
N LEU A 411 -24.15 7.42 17.88
CA LEU A 411 -24.23 6.67 19.14
C LEU A 411 -25.55 6.96 19.85
N THR A 412 -26.33 5.90 20.13
CA THR A 412 -27.72 6.01 20.62
C THR A 412 -27.98 5.07 21.80
N ASN A 413 -28.83 5.50 22.74
CA ASN A 413 -29.25 4.81 23.98
C ASN A 413 -28.19 4.69 25.09
N ASP A 414 -28.66 4.72 26.33
CA ASP A 414 -27.84 4.60 27.54
C ASP A 414 -26.98 3.33 27.59
N PHE A 415 -27.47 2.22 27.05
CA PHE A 415 -26.72 0.97 26.97
C PHE A 415 -25.49 1.03 26.07
N ASN A 416 -25.39 2.00 25.16
CA ASN A 416 -24.18 2.28 24.39
C ASN A 416 -23.35 3.40 25.05
N TYR A 417 -23.98 4.49 25.51
CA TYR A 417 -23.28 5.62 26.14
C TYR A 417 -22.49 5.21 27.39
N GLY A 418 -23.05 4.33 28.23
CA GLY A 418 -22.39 3.87 29.45
C GLY A 418 -21.08 3.12 29.18
N PRO A 419 -21.10 2.00 28.42
CA PRO A 419 -19.90 1.26 28.05
C PRO A 419 -18.89 2.08 27.24
N ALA A 420 -19.36 2.90 26.29
CA ALA A 420 -18.48 3.75 25.50
C ALA A 420 -17.74 4.78 26.37
N GLY A 421 -18.47 5.42 27.30
CA GLY A 421 -17.91 6.35 28.26
C GLY A 421 -16.88 5.70 29.18
N ALA A 422 -17.15 4.49 29.65
CA ALA A 422 -16.19 3.72 30.43
C ALA A 422 -14.91 3.39 29.65
N TRP A 423 -15.02 3.14 28.34
CA TRP A 423 -13.88 2.83 27.47
C TRP A 423 -12.99 4.05 27.21
N ILE A 424 -13.57 5.24 26.96
CA ILE A 424 -12.81 6.49 26.78
C ILE A 424 -12.42 7.17 28.11
N GLY A 425 -12.89 6.64 29.25
CA GLY A 425 -12.65 7.24 30.56
C GLY A 425 -13.41 8.55 30.82
N TYR A 426 -14.57 8.76 30.16
CA TYR A 426 -15.41 9.95 30.28
C TYR A 426 -16.88 9.58 30.57
N ASP A 427 -17.53 10.27 31.50
CA ASP A 427 -18.91 9.96 31.90
C ASP A 427 -19.95 10.52 30.91
N LEU A 428 -20.17 9.79 29.82
CA LEU A 428 -21.16 10.11 28.80
C LEU A 428 -22.62 9.96 29.28
N LEU A 429 -22.89 9.31 30.43
CA LEU A 429 -24.25 9.26 30.98
C LEU A 429 -24.60 10.59 31.67
N ALA A 430 -23.62 11.18 32.37
CA ALA A 430 -23.74 12.51 32.95
C ALA A 430 -23.73 13.61 31.88
N ASP A 431 -22.88 13.47 30.85
CA ASP A 431 -22.69 14.44 29.78
C ASP A 431 -22.76 13.78 28.37
N PRO A 432 -23.98 13.49 27.87
CA PRO A 432 -24.14 12.82 26.58
C PRO A 432 -23.83 13.72 25.38
N ASP A 433 -23.86 15.05 25.53
CA ASP A 433 -23.58 15.95 24.40
C ASP A 433 -22.11 15.90 23.97
N ALA A 434 -21.20 15.47 24.85
CA ALA A 434 -19.79 15.24 24.54
C ALA A 434 -19.57 14.22 23.41
N ALA A 435 -20.51 13.29 23.17
CA ALA A 435 -20.42 12.33 22.06
C ALA A 435 -20.42 12.98 20.67
N ALA A 436 -20.91 14.23 20.55
CA ALA A 436 -20.89 15.03 19.33
C ALA A 436 -19.76 16.09 19.33
N SER A 437 -18.74 15.93 20.16
CA SER A 437 -17.57 16.82 20.18
C SER A 437 -16.45 16.29 19.29
N LEU A 438 -15.62 17.21 18.78
CA LEU A 438 -14.43 16.86 17.99
C LEU A 438 -13.49 15.91 18.74
N GLN A 439 -13.42 16.05 20.07
CA GLN A 439 -12.58 15.22 20.93
C GLN A 439 -13.00 13.75 20.98
N TYR A 440 -14.31 13.44 20.94
CA TYR A 440 -14.80 12.09 21.26
C TYR A 440 -15.50 11.39 20.10
N SER A 441 -16.06 12.12 19.14
CA SER A 441 -16.93 11.54 18.10
C SER A 441 -16.24 10.43 17.30
N ALA A 442 -15.01 10.67 16.83
CA ALA A 442 -14.24 9.71 16.05
C ALA A 442 -13.82 8.48 16.88
N THR A 443 -13.33 8.72 18.10
CA THR A 443 -12.97 7.66 19.05
C THR A 443 -14.16 6.76 19.39
N LEU A 444 -15.36 7.33 19.53
CA LEU A 444 -16.59 6.57 19.77
C LEU A 444 -17.04 5.79 18.54
N ALA A 445 -16.84 6.31 17.33
CA ALA A 445 -17.07 5.58 16.09
C ALA A 445 -16.14 4.35 15.99
N ARG A 446 -14.84 4.53 16.24
CA ARG A 446 -13.87 3.42 16.33
C ARG A 446 -14.30 2.42 17.40
N TRP A 447 -14.65 2.87 18.61
CA TRP A 447 -15.10 1.97 19.69
C TRP A 447 -16.29 1.11 19.26
N TYR A 448 -17.30 1.75 18.66
CA TYR A 448 -18.49 1.02 18.24
C TYR A 448 -18.12 -0.02 17.18
N TRP A 449 -17.29 0.36 16.21
CA TRP A 449 -16.85 -0.51 15.12
C TRP A 449 -15.95 -1.67 15.58
N THR A 450 -14.97 -1.42 16.45
CA THR A 450 -13.90 -2.39 16.77
C THR A 450 -14.09 -3.11 18.11
N VAL A 451 -14.86 -2.54 19.04
CA VAL A 451 -15.04 -3.08 20.39
C VAL A 451 -16.47 -3.55 20.59
N ASN A 452 -17.46 -2.70 20.31
CA ASN A 452 -18.86 -3.07 20.47
C ASN A 452 -19.31 -4.06 19.39
N ARG A 453 -18.75 -3.93 18.19
CA ARG A 453 -18.99 -4.78 17.01
C ARG A 453 -17.69 -5.42 16.51
N ALA A 454 -16.97 -6.10 17.39
CA ALA A 454 -15.59 -6.59 17.13
C ALA A 454 -15.36 -7.37 15.83
N ASP A 455 -16.41 -7.95 15.22
CA ASP A 455 -16.32 -8.66 13.94
C ASP A 455 -16.47 -7.75 12.69
N SER A 456 -16.68 -6.44 12.84
CA SER A 456 -16.89 -5.53 11.69
C SER A 456 -15.69 -5.49 10.73
N ASN A 457 -14.46 -5.46 11.23
CA ASN A 457 -13.26 -5.51 10.37
C ASN A 457 -13.22 -6.81 9.55
N ASN A 458 -13.49 -7.95 10.18
CA ASN A 458 -13.55 -9.24 9.51
C ASN A 458 -14.69 -9.29 8.47
N ALA A 459 -15.86 -8.74 8.79
CA ALA A 459 -16.96 -8.63 7.83
C ALA A 459 -16.58 -7.77 6.61
N ALA A 460 -15.86 -6.67 6.83
CA ALA A 460 -15.37 -5.81 5.76
C ALA A 460 -14.31 -6.52 4.90
N ASP A 461 -13.35 -7.22 5.51
CA ASP A 461 -12.34 -8.02 4.80
C ASP A 461 -12.97 -9.09 3.90
N ASN A 462 -14.15 -9.62 4.29
CA ASN A 462 -14.92 -10.57 3.50
C ASN A 462 -15.94 -9.91 2.53
N LEU A 463 -15.82 -8.60 2.28
CA LEU A 463 -16.70 -7.82 1.41
C LEU A 463 -18.20 -7.96 1.77
N ASN A 464 -18.50 -8.09 3.06
CA ASN A 464 -19.85 -8.42 3.55
C ASN A 464 -20.52 -7.23 4.23
N MET A 465 -20.93 -6.26 3.43
CA MET A 465 -21.64 -5.07 3.90
C MET A 465 -22.99 -5.43 4.54
N GLY A 466 -23.69 -6.46 4.06
CA GLY A 466 -24.96 -6.89 4.66
C GLY A 466 -24.81 -7.35 6.12
N LEU A 467 -23.70 -7.98 6.47
CA LEU A 467 -23.40 -8.33 7.86
C LEU A 467 -23.09 -7.08 8.71
N ILE A 468 -22.35 -6.12 8.16
CA ILE A 468 -22.04 -4.84 8.80
C ILE A 468 -23.32 -4.06 9.08
N ASP A 469 -24.24 -3.98 8.12
CA ASP A 469 -25.55 -3.35 8.27
C ASP A 469 -26.37 -3.94 9.42
N SER A 470 -26.25 -5.25 9.66
CA SER A 470 -26.87 -5.91 10.81
C SER A 470 -26.29 -5.47 12.18
N TYR A 471 -25.06 -4.97 12.19
CA TYR A 471 -24.35 -4.53 13.40
C TYR A 471 -24.66 -3.08 13.78
N ILE A 472 -24.87 -2.20 12.80
CA ILE A 472 -25.03 -0.75 13.06
C ILE A 472 -26.34 -0.45 13.81
N GLY A 473 -27.41 -1.19 13.50
CA GLY A 473 -28.63 -1.23 14.34
C GLY A 473 -29.73 -0.25 13.93
N TYR A 474 -29.73 0.22 12.68
CA TYR A 474 -30.86 0.93 12.09
C TYR A 474 -32.02 -0.02 11.73
N GLN A 475 -33.22 0.54 11.58
CA GLN A 475 -34.41 -0.24 11.26
C GLN A 475 -34.24 -0.93 9.91
N TYR A 476 -34.49 -2.24 9.85
CA TYR A 476 -34.38 -2.99 8.60
C TYR A 476 -35.27 -2.38 7.49
N ASP A 477 -34.61 -1.89 6.44
CA ASP A 477 -35.18 -1.42 5.20
C ASP A 477 -34.28 -1.88 4.05
N THR A 478 -34.83 -2.69 3.15
CA THR A 478 -34.11 -3.23 1.99
C THR A 478 -33.55 -2.14 1.07
N ARG A 479 -34.16 -0.95 1.07
CA ARG A 479 -33.66 0.18 0.28
C ARG A 479 -32.44 0.82 0.95
N GLU A 480 -32.48 0.99 2.26
CA GLU A 480 -31.33 1.55 3.00
C GLU A 480 -30.12 0.61 2.96
N ASP A 481 -30.33 -0.72 3.05
CA ASP A 481 -29.27 -1.73 2.86
C ASP A 481 -28.67 -1.64 1.44
N ALA A 482 -29.50 -1.41 0.43
CA ALA A 482 -29.04 -1.27 -0.95
C ALA A 482 -28.25 0.04 -1.17
N GLU A 483 -28.68 1.15 -0.54
CA GLU A 483 -28.00 2.44 -0.58
C GLU A 483 -26.62 2.34 0.09
N ARG A 484 -26.54 1.78 1.30
CA ARG A 484 -25.27 1.53 2.00
C ARG A 484 -24.33 0.60 1.24
N CYS A 485 -24.86 -0.45 0.60
CA CYS A 485 -24.02 -1.31 -0.23
C CYS A 485 -23.54 -0.60 -1.51
N SER A 486 -24.34 0.29 -2.09
CA SER A 486 -23.90 1.13 -3.22
C SER A 486 -22.78 2.07 -2.80
N ASP A 487 -22.88 2.68 -1.62
CA ASP A 487 -21.85 3.55 -1.04
C ASP A 487 -20.56 2.78 -0.74
N PHE A 488 -20.68 1.54 -0.24
CA PHE A 488 -19.53 0.65 -0.05
C PHE A 488 -18.86 0.32 -1.38
N GLN A 489 -19.62 -0.03 -2.40
CA GLN A 489 -19.11 -0.31 -3.74
C GLN A 489 -18.46 0.92 -4.39
N ALA A 490 -19.01 2.12 -4.16
CA ALA A 490 -18.41 3.36 -4.66
C ALA A 490 -17.04 3.60 -4.03
N ALA A 491 -16.93 3.46 -2.71
CA ALA A 491 -15.67 3.63 -1.99
C ALA A 491 -14.64 2.56 -2.36
N LEU A 492 -15.05 1.28 -2.42
CA LEU A 492 -14.19 0.18 -2.88
C LEU A 492 -13.61 0.48 -4.26
N ARG A 493 -14.46 0.90 -5.19
CA ARG A 493 -14.04 1.22 -6.55
C ARG A 493 -13.00 2.33 -6.57
N TYR A 494 -13.25 3.38 -5.80
CA TYR A 494 -12.35 4.54 -5.73
C TYR A 494 -10.97 4.16 -5.19
N PHE A 495 -10.92 3.48 -4.05
CA PHE A 495 -9.66 3.07 -3.42
C PHE A 495 -8.97 1.88 -4.11
N ASN A 496 -9.59 1.32 -5.15
CA ASN A 496 -9.05 0.22 -5.95
C ASN A 496 -8.84 0.66 -7.41
N GLY A 497 -8.46 1.92 -7.64
CA GLY A 497 -8.04 2.42 -8.95
C GLY A 497 -9.15 2.54 -10.00
N GLY A 498 -10.43 2.49 -9.60
CA GLY A 498 -11.57 2.60 -10.51
C GLY A 498 -12.34 1.31 -10.76
N GLU A 499 -11.90 0.18 -10.20
CA GLU A 499 -12.54 -1.13 -10.37
C GLU A 499 -12.99 -1.76 -9.05
N LEU A 500 -14.00 -2.62 -9.09
CA LEU A 500 -14.38 -3.39 -7.90
C LEU A 500 -13.46 -4.61 -7.76
N PRO A 501 -13.09 -4.99 -6.53
CA PRO A 501 -12.24 -6.16 -6.30
C PRO A 501 -12.92 -7.46 -6.74
N ASP A 502 -12.11 -8.43 -7.15
CA ASP A 502 -12.57 -9.78 -7.47
C ASP A 502 -13.15 -10.46 -6.22
N GLY A 503 -14.44 -10.76 -6.28
CA GLY A 503 -15.13 -11.40 -5.17
C GLY A 503 -16.61 -11.08 -5.12
N HIS A 504 -17.36 -11.92 -4.41
CA HIS A 504 -18.78 -11.64 -4.20
C HIS A 504 -18.95 -10.60 -3.09
N ILE A 505 -19.30 -9.37 -3.46
CA ILE A 505 -19.75 -8.34 -2.52
C ILE A 505 -21.12 -8.74 -1.98
N ASN A 506 -21.16 -9.11 -0.70
CA ASN A 506 -22.38 -9.56 -0.06
C ASN A 506 -23.12 -8.39 0.59
N CYS A 507 -24.15 -7.89 -0.09
CA CYS A 507 -25.05 -6.85 0.41
C CYS A 507 -26.25 -7.39 1.20
N VAL A 508 -26.37 -8.70 1.40
CA VAL A 508 -27.57 -9.31 1.96
C VAL A 508 -27.44 -9.40 3.48
N ARG A 509 -28.27 -8.63 4.18
CA ARG A 509 -28.38 -8.71 5.65
C ARG A 509 -28.90 -10.10 6.08
N PRO A 510 -28.26 -10.75 7.07
CA PRO A 510 -28.62 -12.09 7.55
C PRO A 510 -29.94 -12.18 8.32
#